data_AF-A0A0Q7NJL7-F1
#
_entry.id   AF-A0A0Q7NJL7-F1
#
_cell.length_a   1.000
_cell.length_b   1.000
_cell.length_c   1.000
_cell.angle_alpha   90.00
_cell.angle_beta   90.00
_cell.angle_gamma   90.00
#
_symmetry.space_group_name_H-M   'P 1'
#
loop_
_entity.id
_entity.type
_entity.pdbx_description
1 polymer ?
#
loop_
_entity_poly.entity_id
_entity_poly.type
_entity_poly.pdbx_seq_one_letter_code
_entity_poly.pdbx_strand_id
1 'polypeptide(L)' 'MAVLTSSAASATVDIAGSAWPVYKLEALVAALVVGALLLLVVGSPQVAVLAAAAVAAARWTVGATRTASRN' A
#
# COMPACT_ATOMS: atom_id res chain seq x y z
N MET A 1 -4.07 -12.03 -36.95
CA MET A 1 -3.25 -12.71 -35.91
C MET A 1 -3.38 -11.91 -34.64
N ALA A 2 -4.04 -12.45 -33.60
CA ALA A 2 -4.32 -11.72 -32.38
C ALA A 2 -3.31 -12.12 -31.29
N VAL A 3 -2.44 -11.18 -30.91
CA VAL A 3 -1.62 -11.31 -29.70
C VAL A 3 -2.42 -10.68 -28.56
N LEU A 4 -3.18 -11.51 -27.83
CA LEU A 4 -3.81 -11.11 -26.57
C LEU A 4 -2.83 -11.36 -25.43
N THR A 5 -1.81 -10.51 -25.29
CA THR A 5 -1.05 -10.42 -24.04
C THR A 5 -1.56 -9.22 -23.26
N SER A 6 -2.73 -9.38 -22.63
CA SER A 6 -3.02 -8.58 -21.45
C SER A 6 -2.12 -9.10 -20.33
N SER A 7 -0.86 -8.63 -20.33
CA SER A 7 -0.08 -8.65 -19.09
C SER A 7 -0.86 -7.73 -18.16
N ALA A 8 -1.39 -8.27 -17.06
CA ALA A 8 -2.07 -7.49 -16.04
C ALA A 8 -1.05 -6.55 -15.38
N ALA A 9 -0.72 -5.45 -16.08
CA ALA A 9 0.25 -4.47 -15.65
C ALA A 9 -0.17 -3.93 -14.29
N SER A 10 0.72 -4.06 -13.30
CA SER A 10 0.50 -3.49 -11.97
C SER A 10 0.24 -2.00 -12.14
N ALA A 11 -0.93 -1.51 -11.69
CA ALA A 11 -1.27 -0.11 -11.79
C ALA A 11 -0.22 0.74 -11.07
N THR A 12 0.32 1.73 -11.79
CA THR A 12 1.30 2.69 -11.26
C THR A 12 0.80 4.11 -11.43
N VAL A 13 1.20 4.99 -10.52
CA VAL A 13 0.95 6.45 -10.55
C VAL A 13 2.30 7.15 -10.63
N ASP A 14 2.43 8.14 -11.50
CA ASP A 14 3.64 8.96 -11.53
C ASP A 14 3.65 9.95 -10.35
N ILE A 15 4.69 9.90 -9.54
CA ILE A 15 4.92 10.80 -8.41
C ILE A 15 6.32 11.36 -8.56
N ALA A 16 6.40 12.67 -8.79
CA ALA A 16 7.65 13.40 -8.97
C ALA A 16 8.57 12.78 -10.05
N GLY A 17 7.99 12.29 -11.15
CA GLY A 17 8.73 11.65 -12.25
C GLY A 17 9.14 10.20 -11.98
N SER A 18 8.62 9.58 -10.91
CA SER A 18 8.84 8.17 -10.60
C SER A 18 7.52 7.39 -10.63
N ALA A 19 7.51 6.26 -11.34
CA ALA A 19 6.35 5.37 -11.38
C ALA A 19 6.20 4.62 -10.05
N TRP A 20 5.23 5.02 -9.24
CA TRP A 20 4.91 4.39 -7.96
C TRP A 20 3.81 3.34 -8.12
N PRO A 21 4.01 2.11 -7.65
CA PRO A 21 2.94 1.13 -7.61
C PRO A 21 1.79 1.58 -6.70
N VAL A 22 0.55 1.47 -7.19
CA VAL A 22 -0.66 1.87 -6.45
C VAL A 22 -0.76 1.16 -5.09
N TYR A 23 -0.32 -0.10 -5.00
CA TYR A 23 -0.37 -0.84 -3.73
C TYR A 23 0.42 -0.17 -2.59
N LYS A 24 1.45 0.63 -2.89
CA LYS A 24 2.22 1.37 -1.89
C LYS A 24 1.39 2.55 -1.36
N LEU A 25 0.63 3.21 -2.23
CA LEU A 25 -0.28 4.29 -1.85
C LEU A 25 -1.45 3.75 -1.01
N GLU A 26 -2.03 2.63 -1.41
CA GLU A 26 -3.06 1.94 -0.63
C GLU A 26 -2.58 1.58 0.77
N ALA A 27 -1.33 1.10 0.90
CA ALA A 27 -0.73 0.80 2.19
C ALA A 27 -0.59 2.07 3.07
N LEU A 28 -0.17 3.19 2.47
CA LEU A 28 -0.02 4.46 3.17
C LEU A 28 -1.36 5.03 3.62
N VAL A 29 -2.37 5.03 2.74
CA VAL A 29 -3.72 5.50 3.06
C VAL A 29 -4.33 4.63 4.16
N ALA A 30 -4.23 3.30 4.07
CA ALA A 30 -4.71 2.39 5.10
C ALA A 30 -4.05 2.67 6.46
N ALA A 31 -2.74 2.90 6.49
CA ALA A 31 -2.02 3.24 7.70
C ALA A 31 -2.46 4.58 8.30
N LEU A 32 -2.64 5.61 7.47
CA LEU A 32 -3.13 6.91 7.92
C LEU A 32 -4.54 6.82 8.51
N VAL A 33 -5.45 6.11 7.83
CA VAL A 33 -6.82 5.89 8.31
C VAL A 33 -6.82 5.15 9.64
N VAL A 34 -6.08 4.03 9.75
CA VAL A 34 -6.00 3.27 11.00
C VAL A 34 -5.37 4.09 12.11
N GLY A 35 -4.28 4.81 11.84
CA GLY A 35 -3.62 5.68 12.82
C GLY A 35 -4.53 6.79 13.31
N ALA A 36 -5.22 7.49 12.40
CA ALA A 36 -6.16 8.55 12.76
C ALA A 36 -7.33 8.02 13.60
N LEU A 37 -7.92 6.88 13.21
CA LEU A 37 -8.99 6.23 13.98
C LEU A 37 -8.53 5.81 15.36
N LEU A 38 -7.35 5.18 15.48
CA LEU A 38 -6.81 4.78 16.78
C LEU A 38 -6.46 5.98 17.64
N LEU A 39 -5.88 7.03 17.06
CA LEU A 39 -5.60 8.27 17.79
C LEU A 39 -6.90 8.89 18.31
N LEU A 40 -7.95 8.92 17.48
CA LEU A 40 -9.25 9.47 17.85
C LEU A 40 -9.96 8.65 18.92
N VAL A 41 -9.97 7.32 18.80
CA VAL A 41 -10.74 6.41 19.66
C VAL A 41 -10.00 6.07 20.95
N VAL A 42 -8.70 5.80 20.86
CA VAL A 42 -7.86 5.39 22.01
C VAL A 42 -7.22 6.60 22.70
N GLY A 43 -6.97 7.69 21.95
CA GLY A 43 -6.30 8.88 22.49
C GLY A 43 -4.79 8.72 22.70
N SER A 44 -4.20 7.56 22.34
CA SER A 44 -2.78 7.26 22.56
C SER A 44 -1.97 7.38 21.26
N PRO A 45 -1.06 8.37 21.14
CA PRO A 45 -0.24 8.54 19.94
C PRO A 45 0.72 7.38 19.71
N GLN A 46 1.24 6.77 20.78
CA GLN A 46 2.16 5.63 20.67
C GLN A 46 1.47 4.41 20.04
N VAL A 47 0.26 4.07 20.51
CA VAL A 47 -0.52 2.95 19.96
C VAL A 47 -0.89 3.22 18.51
N ALA A 48 -1.35 4.44 18.21
CA ALA A 48 -1.74 4.84 16.86
C ALA A 48 -0.60 4.69 15.85
N VAL A 49 0.59 5.20 16.18
CA VAL A 49 1.75 5.16 15.28
C VAL A 49 2.24 3.72 15.06
N LEU A 50 2.36 2.92 16.13
CA LEU A 50 2.85 1.54 16.01
C LEU A 50 1.89 0.65 15.21
N ALA A 51 0.58 0.77 15.47
CA ALA A 51 -0.43 0.01 14.74
C ALA A 51 -0.52 0.45 13.27
N ALA A 52 -0.50 1.75 12.99
CA ALA A 52 -0.46 2.27 11.63
C ALA A 52 0.77 1.77 10.85
N ALA A 53 1.95 1.81 11.47
CA ALA A 53 3.18 1.30 10.88
C ALA A 53 3.11 -0.21 10.59
N ALA A 54 2.54 -0.99 11.51
CA ALA A 54 2.32 -2.42 11.30
C ALA A 54 1.39 -2.70 10.12
N VAL A 55 0.29 -1.95 9.99
CA VAL A 55 -0.64 -2.05 8.86
C VAL A 55 0.02 -1.67 7.55
N ALA A 56 0.80 -0.57 7.53
CA ALA A 56 1.57 -0.15 6.35
C ALA A 56 2.52 -1.27 5.89
N ALA A 57 3.32 -1.80 6.82
CA ALA A 57 4.30 -2.85 6.55
C ALA A 57 3.62 -4.12 6.02
N ALA A 58 2.55 -4.59 6.66
CA ALA A 58 1.80 -5.76 6.23
C ALA A 58 1.18 -5.57 4.83
N ARG A 59 0.57 -4.41 4.57
CA ARG A 59 -0.08 -4.17 3.28
C ARG A 59 0.92 -4.01 2.14
N TRP A 60 2.07 -3.39 2.43
CA TRP A 60 3.18 -3.28 1.49
C TRP A 60 3.74 -4.67 1.18
N THR A 61 4.10 -5.48 2.17
CA THR A 61 4.69 -6.81 1.94
C THR A 61 3.77 -7.68 1.11
N VAL A 62 2.46 -7.68 1.38
CA VAL A 62 1.46 -8.39 0.56
C VAL A 62 1.42 -7.88 -0.89
N GLY A 63 1.55 -6.56 -1.11
CA GLY A 63 1.63 -6.00 -2.47
C GLY A 63 2.93 -6.39 -3.18
N ALA A 64 4.04 -6.41 -2.45
CA ALA A 64 5.34 -6.79 -2.96
C ALA A 64 5.39 -8.28 -3.34
N THR A 65 4.88 -9.18 -2.50
CA THR A 65 4.84 -10.63 -2.80
C THR A 65 3.95 -10.95 -3.98
N ARG A 66 2.79 -10.31 -4.12
CA ARG A 66 1.92 -10.47 -5.30
C ARG A 66 2.58 -10.00 -6.59
N THR A 67 3.38 -8.94 -6.51
CA THR A 67 4.12 -8.43 -7.67
C THR A 67 5.29 -9.36 -8.00
N ALA A 68 6.03 -9.84 -7.00
CA ALA A 68 7.15 -10.76 -7.18
C ALA A 68 6.71 -12.11 -7.75
N SER A 69 5.56 -12.64 -7.33
CA SER A 69 5.00 -13.89 -7.85
C SER A 69 4.54 -13.81 -9.32
N ARG A 70 4.47 -12.61 -9.90
CA ARG A 70 4.06 -12.39 -11.30
C ARG A 70 5.25 -12.24 -12.26
N ASN A 71 6.47 -12.11 -11.73
CA ASN A 71 7.71 -11.99 -12.51
C ASN A 71 8.41 -13.35 -12.59
#